data_AF-A0A9P0N9Z8-F1
#
_entry.id   AF-A0A9P0N9Z8-F1
#
_cell.length_a   1.000
_cell.length_b   1.000
_cell.length_c   1.000
_cell.angle_alpha   90.00
_cell.angle_beta   90.00
_cell.angle_gamma   90.00
#
_symmetry.space_group_name_H-M   'P 1'
#
loop_
_entity.id
_entity.type
_entity.pdbx_description
1 polymer ?
#
loop_
_entity_poly.entity_id
_entity_poly.type
_entity_poly.pdbx_seq_one_letter_code
_entity_poly.pdbx_strand_id
1 'polypeptide(L)'
;MCRLKKYDDDLPQTSIIITFHNEARSTLLRTIVSVLNRSPEHLIKEIILVDDFSDNPEDGAALRAIRKVKVIRNSKREGLMRSRVRGADAAVAPVLTFLDSHVECNVHWLEPLLQRVKEDPTRVVCPVIDVISMDTFQYIGASADLRGGFDWNLVFKWEYLGHAERSARLSDPTQVIRTPMIAGGLFSMDRKYFSKLGKYDMKMDVWGGENLEISFRLQPKLTPIIKKPNYEIQLVTEISYHSRVWQCGGSLEIVPCSRVGHVFRKRHPYTFPGGSGAVFARNTRRAAEVWMDDYKELYYRSQPLAKQVDYGDISERVDLRQKLHCKPFRWYLEHVYPELQVPALKEASHVIKQGVRCLDTMGHLVDGSLGLYPCHYTGGNQEWRFENGLIRHHRLCVSLSSEDRVTAVLAACDPTDDAQIWRRQGPLIRHAKLDACLDTARPALYIEQCDEDKPSQQFSF
;
A
#
# COMPACT_ATOMS: atom_id res chain seq x y z
N MET A 1 31.51 -2.06 -0.86
CA MET A 1 31.30 -0.65 -1.24
C MET A 1 30.76 0.20 -0.08
N CYS A 2 29.69 -0.18 0.63
CA CYS A 2 29.18 0.63 1.75
C CYS A 2 30.23 0.94 2.85
N ARG A 3 31.11 -0.01 3.17
CA ARG A 3 32.21 0.19 4.14
C ARG A 3 33.24 1.26 3.74
N LEU A 4 33.26 1.65 2.45
CA LEU A 4 34.17 2.66 1.92
C LEU A 4 33.50 4.04 1.82
N LYS A 5 32.18 4.15 2.05
CA LYS A 5 31.50 5.44 2.04
C LYS A 5 31.90 6.25 3.26
N LYS A 6 32.15 7.53 3.02
CA LYS A 6 32.33 8.55 4.05
C LYS A 6 31.07 9.40 4.08
N TYR A 7 30.70 9.83 5.28
CA TYR A 7 29.59 10.73 5.54
C TYR A 7 30.15 11.99 6.17
N ASP A 8 29.37 13.07 6.16
CA ASP A 8 29.80 14.33 6.74
C ASP A 8 30.01 14.19 8.26
N ASP A 9 30.96 14.94 8.83
CA ASP A 9 31.23 14.90 10.28
C ASP A 9 30.17 15.67 11.09
N ASP A 10 29.47 16.62 10.46
CA ASP A 10 28.45 17.49 11.06
C ASP A 10 27.01 17.01 10.74
N LEU A 11 26.76 15.70 10.83
CA LEU A 11 25.42 15.16 10.67
C LEU A 11 24.45 15.65 11.77
N PRO A 12 23.17 15.88 11.43
CA PRO A 12 22.18 16.32 12.41
C PRO A 12 21.89 15.23 13.44
N GLN A 13 21.71 15.62 14.71
CA GLN A 13 21.27 14.67 15.74
C GLN A 13 19.85 14.15 15.46
N THR A 14 19.54 12.95 15.96
CA THR A 14 18.21 12.34 15.88
C THR A 14 17.64 11.99 17.26
N SER A 15 16.32 12.09 17.39
CA SER A 15 15.54 11.52 18.48
C SER A 15 14.96 10.19 17.98
N ILE A 16 15.42 9.09 18.57
CA ILE A 16 14.94 7.75 18.23
C ILE A 16 13.60 7.52 18.95
N ILE A 17 12.55 7.13 18.24
CA ILE A 17 11.21 6.90 18.81
C ILE A 17 10.87 5.41 18.61
N ILE A 18 10.66 4.72 19.73
CA ILE A 18 10.28 3.31 19.76
C ILE A 18 8.96 3.19 20.51
N THR A 19 7.90 2.86 19.80
CA THR A 19 6.59 2.56 20.40
C THR A 19 6.51 1.07 20.69
N PHE A 20 5.95 0.67 21.83
CA PHE A 20 5.76 -0.74 22.14
C PHE A 20 4.48 -0.97 22.94
N HIS A 21 3.92 -2.16 22.81
CA HIS A 21 2.79 -2.65 23.60
C HIS A 21 3.05 -4.13 23.87
N ASN A 22 3.14 -4.54 25.13
CA ASN A 22 3.37 -5.94 25.53
C ASN A 22 4.55 -6.60 24.75
N GLU A 23 5.67 -5.90 24.65
CA GLU A 23 6.85 -6.44 23.97
C GLU A 23 7.65 -7.36 24.90
N ALA A 24 8.27 -8.40 24.34
CA ALA A 24 9.21 -9.20 25.11
C ALA A 24 10.41 -8.35 25.56
N ARG A 25 10.65 -8.29 26.88
CA ARG A 25 11.71 -7.49 27.50
C ARG A 25 13.08 -7.66 26.85
N SER A 26 13.44 -8.89 26.51
CA SER A 26 14.73 -9.21 25.87
C SER A 26 14.85 -8.56 24.49
N THR A 27 13.78 -8.57 23.69
CA THR A 27 13.77 -7.95 22.36
C THR A 27 13.78 -6.43 22.44
N LEU A 28 12.98 -5.84 23.34
CA LEU A 28 12.95 -4.39 23.56
C LEU A 28 14.32 -3.86 24.02
N LEU A 29 14.92 -4.53 25.01
CA LEU A 29 16.26 -4.17 25.49
C LEU A 29 17.30 -4.33 24.38
N ARG A 30 17.23 -5.41 23.59
CA ARG A 30 18.18 -5.65 22.50
C ARG A 30 18.06 -4.59 21.41
N THR A 31 16.86 -4.11 21.10
CA THR A 31 16.65 -2.96 20.21
C THR A 31 17.38 -1.73 20.73
N ILE A 32 17.14 -1.33 21.99
CA ILE A 32 17.76 -0.14 22.60
C ILE A 32 19.29 -0.25 22.61
N VAL A 33 19.80 -1.40 23.04
CA VAL A 33 21.24 -1.65 23.11
C VAL A 33 21.87 -1.67 21.71
N SER A 34 21.17 -2.21 20.69
CA SER A 34 21.67 -2.18 19.31
C SER A 34 21.79 -0.75 18.78
N VAL A 35 20.84 0.14 19.09
CA VAL A 35 20.90 1.56 18.75
C VAL A 35 22.11 2.20 19.43
N LEU A 36 22.27 2.02 20.75
CA LEU A 36 23.36 2.64 21.50
C LEU A 36 24.75 2.13 21.06
N ASN A 37 24.88 0.84 20.78
CA ASN A 37 26.16 0.23 20.43
C ASN A 37 26.56 0.43 18.97
N ARG A 38 25.60 0.73 18.07
CA ARG A 38 25.84 0.79 16.61
C ARG A 38 25.61 2.17 16.01
N SER A 39 25.45 3.19 16.85
CA SER A 39 25.33 4.58 16.44
C SER A 39 26.41 5.43 17.08
N PRO A 40 27.03 6.39 16.35
CA PRO A 40 27.90 7.38 16.95
C PRO A 40 27.18 8.15 18.05
N GLU A 41 27.80 8.22 19.24
CA GLU A 41 27.12 8.74 20.42
C GLU A 41 26.60 10.17 20.22
N HIS A 42 27.37 11.02 19.55
CA HIS A 42 27.00 12.43 19.33
C HIS A 42 25.77 12.59 18.42
N LEU A 43 25.38 11.59 17.62
CA LEU A 43 24.20 11.64 16.75
C LEU A 43 22.91 11.25 17.47
N ILE A 44 23.00 10.48 18.56
CA ILE A 44 21.83 10.10 19.36
C ILE A 44 21.55 11.19 20.38
N LYS A 45 20.50 11.99 20.16
CA LYS A 45 20.07 12.99 21.14
C LYS A 45 19.40 12.32 22.33
N GLU A 46 18.47 11.42 22.04
CA GLU A 46 17.63 10.72 23.01
C GLU A 46 16.96 9.49 22.36
N ILE A 47 16.57 8.53 23.17
CA ILE A 47 15.71 7.40 22.80
C ILE A 47 14.42 7.56 23.59
N ILE A 48 13.31 7.80 22.90
CA ILE A 48 11.97 7.98 23.48
C ILE A 48 11.22 6.66 23.29
N LEU A 49 11.08 5.92 24.39
CA LEU A 49 10.19 4.77 24.45
C LEU A 49 8.77 5.26 24.75
N VAL A 50 7.83 4.88 23.89
CA VAL A 50 6.40 5.17 24.11
C VAL A 50 5.70 3.85 24.40
N ASP A 51 5.40 3.63 25.67
CA ASP A 51 4.64 2.48 26.15
C ASP A 51 3.16 2.71 25.89
N ASP A 52 2.62 2.01 24.90
CA ASP A 52 1.23 2.08 24.48
C ASP A 52 0.35 1.17 25.35
N PHE A 53 0.33 1.47 26.65
CA PHE A 53 -0.52 0.80 27.63
C PHE A 53 -0.26 -0.71 27.72
N SER A 54 1.01 -1.10 27.86
CA SER A 54 1.38 -2.49 28.17
C SER A 54 0.81 -2.91 29.52
N ASP A 55 0.50 -4.20 29.67
CA ASP A 55 -0.06 -4.77 30.91
C ASP A 55 0.92 -4.61 32.08
N ASN A 56 2.22 -4.68 31.80
CA ASN A 56 3.28 -4.48 32.79
C ASN A 56 4.02 -3.15 32.55
N PRO A 57 3.77 -2.11 33.37
CA PRO A 57 4.45 -0.82 33.25
C PRO A 57 5.97 -0.89 33.47
N GLU A 58 6.45 -1.92 34.19
CA GLU A 58 7.88 -2.08 34.49
C GLU A 58 8.71 -2.44 33.27
N ASP A 59 8.09 -2.98 32.21
CA ASP A 59 8.77 -3.29 30.95
C ASP A 59 9.41 -2.04 30.34
N GLY A 60 8.72 -0.90 30.45
CA GLY A 60 9.28 0.41 30.10
C GLY A 60 10.03 1.06 31.25
N ALA A 61 9.44 1.08 32.47
CA ALA A 61 9.96 1.88 33.57
C ALA A 61 11.40 1.50 33.96
N ALA A 62 11.73 0.20 33.96
CA ALA A 62 13.07 -0.29 34.28
C ALA A 62 14.15 0.20 33.29
N LEU A 63 13.77 0.50 32.04
CA LEU A 63 14.68 0.96 30.99
C LEU A 63 15.07 2.44 31.13
N ARG A 64 14.39 3.21 32.00
CA ARG A 64 14.73 4.62 32.29
C ARG A 64 16.13 4.78 32.88
N ALA A 65 16.68 3.74 33.50
CA ALA A 65 18.03 3.76 34.06
C ALA A 65 19.12 3.83 32.96
N ILE A 66 18.78 3.50 31.72
CA ILE A 66 19.73 3.52 30.59
C ILE A 66 19.92 4.98 30.13
N ARG A 67 21.18 5.40 30.02
CA ARG A 67 21.55 6.74 29.53
C ARG A 67 20.85 7.05 28.20
N LYS A 68 20.35 8.28 28.06
CA LYS A 68 19.57 8.80 26.91
C LYS A 68 18.16 8.22 26.74
N VAL A 69 17.74 7.23 27.52
CA VAL A 69 16.40 6.66 27.42
C VAL A 69 15.41 7.49 28.23
N LYS A 70 14.31 7.88 27.58
CA LYS A 70 13.12 8.51 28.18
C LYS A 70 11.93 7.58 27.93
N VAL A 71 11.05 7.45 28.91
CA VAL A 71 9.88 6.57 28.80
C VAL A 71 8.61 7.34 29.08
N ILE A 72 7.75 7.39 28.07
CA ILE A 72 6.44 8.00 28.07
C ILE A 72 5.41 6.87 28.03
N ARG A 73 4.48 6.84 28.99
CA ARG A 73 3.43 5.81 29.03
C ARG A 73 2.06 6.39 28.71
N ASN A 74 1.31 5.75 27.83
CA ASN A 74 -0.09 6.07 27.55
C ASN A 74 -0.99 5.57 28.70
N SER A 75 -2.01 6.36 29.04
CA SER A 75 -2.99 6.02 30.09
C SER A 75 -4.07 5.05 29.61
N LYS A 76 -4.17 4.85 28.29
CA LYS A 76 -5.02 3.88 27.60
C LYS A 76 -4.32 3.42 26.33
N ARG A 77 -4.80 2.34 25.71
CA ARG A 77 -4.25 1.85 24.45
C ARG A 77 -4.65 2.76 23.30
N GLU A 78 -3.68 3.53 22.80
CA GLU A 78 -3.86 4.51 21.72
C GLU A 78 -3.54 3.92 20.35
N GLY A 79 -2.68 2.91 20.26
CA GLY A 79 -2.19 2.39 18.99
C GLY A 79 -0.92 3.07 18.49
N LEU A 80 -0.34 2.47 17.44
CA LEU A 80 0.97 2.80 16.89
C LEU A 80 1.06 4.26 16.45
N MET A 81 0.11 4.73 15.64
CA MET A 81 0.14 6.06 15.02
C MET A 81 0.13 7.18 16.07
N ARG A 82 -0.85 7.13 16.99
CA ARG A 82 -0.98 8.12 18.07
C ARG A 82 0.22 8.09 19.02
N SER A 83 0.75 6.90 19.31
CA SER A 83 1.95 6.72 20.12
C SER A 83 3.19 7.31 19.46
N ARG A 84 3.37 7.11 18.14
CA ARG A 84 4.46 7.72 17.37
C ARG A 84 4.36 9.23 17.34
N VAL A 85 3.17 9.79 17.18
CA VAL A 85 2.94 11.24 17.25
C VAL A 85 3.29 11.78 18.64
N ARG A 86 2.88 11.09 19.71
CA ARG A 86 3.26 11.47 21.08
C ARG A 86 4.78 11.48 21.29
N GLY A 87 5.48 10.48 20.75
CA GLY A 87 6.95 10.45 20.76
C GLY A 87 7.57 11.59 19.96
N ALA A 88 7.03 11.88 18.77
CA ALA A 88 7.49 12.97 17.91
C ALA A 88 7.28 14.36 18.53
N ASP A 89 6.19 14.55 19.27
CA ASP A 89 5.89 15.80 19.95
C ASP A 89 6.80 16.04 21.16
N ALA A 90 7.25 14.97 21.81
CA ALA A 90 8.23 15.04 22.89
C ALA A 90 9.70 15.17 22.39
N ALA A 91 9.95 14.88 21.12
CA ALA A 91 11.29 14.86 20.54
C ALA A 91 11.87 16.27 20.34
N VAL A 92 13.14 16.44 20.72
CA VAL A 92 13.83 17.73 20.62
C VAL A 92 14.84 17.82 19.49
N ALA A 93 15.29 16.69 18.92
CA ALA A 93 16.26 16.67 17.83
C ALA A 93 15.68 17.19 16.50
N PRO A 94 16.53 17.64 15.56
CA PRO A 94 16.08 18.06 14.23
C PRO A 94 15.55 16.89 13.39
N VAL A 95 16.09 15.67 13.57
CA VAL A 95 15.64 14.48 12.84
C VAL A 95 14.88 13.55 13.80
N LEU A 96 13.81 12.93 13.29
CA LEU A 96 13.09 11.84 13.93
C LEU A 96 13.51 10.53 13.28
N THR A 97 13.78 9.50 14.08
CA THR A 97 13.99 8.13 13.58
C THR A 97 13.05 7.18 14.30
N PHE A 98 12.12 6.59 13.57
CA PHE A 98 11.17 5.61 14.08
C PHE A 98 11.73 4.21 13.90
N LEU A 99 11.63 3.40 14.95
CA LEU A 99 11.96 1.97 14.96
C LEU A 99 10.86 1.19 15.67
N ASP A 100 10.61 -0.04 15.20
CA ASP A 100 9.79 -0.98 15.95
C ASP A 100 10.57 -1.56 17.15
N SER A 101 9.85 -2.14 18.10
CA SER A 101 10.40 -2.61 19.39
C SER A 101 11.15 -3.95 19.35
N HIS A 102 11.26 -4.56 18.18
CA HIS A 102 11.89 -5.87 17.94
C HIS A 102 12.79 -5.82 16.69
N VAL A 103 13.70 -4.85 16.71
CA VAL A 103 14.70 -4.65 15.66
C VAL A 103 16.13 -4.74 16.20
N GLU A 104 17.10 -4.95 15.31
CA GLU A 104 18.53 -4.90 15.62
C GLU A 104 19.27 -4.09 14.57
N CYS A 105 19.80 -2.95 15.00
CA CYS A 105 20.58 -2.06 14.14
C CYS A 105 21.93 -2.69 13.77
N ASN A 106 22.32 -2.60 12.49
CA ASN A 106 23.61 -3.09 12.03
C ASN A 106 24.70 -1.99 12.10
N VAL A 107 25.94 -2.32 11.78
CA VAL A 107 27.07 -1.38 11.79
C VAL A 107 26.86 -0.25 10.78
N HIS A 108 27.10 1.00 11.20
CA HIS A 108 26.95 2.21 10.37
C HIS A 108 25.56 2.37 9.74
N TRP A 109 24.51 1.94 10.44
CA TRP A 109 23.15 2.03 9.94
C TRP A 109 22.60 3.45 9.91
N LEU A 110 23.09 4.34 10.78
CA LEU A 110 22.43 5.62 11.06
C LEU A 110 22.92 6.76 10.16
N GLU A 111 24.23 6.88 10.01
CA GLU A 111 24.92 7.92 9.24
C GLU A 111 24.40 8.00 7.79
N PRO A 112 24.21 6.88 7.05
CA PRO A 112 23.65 6.93 5.71
C PRO A 112 22.25 7.54 5.67
N LEU A 113 21.41 7.30 6.68
CA LEU A 113 20.06 7.86 6.74
C LEU A 113 20.11 9.37 7.01
N LEU A 114 20.88 9.78 8.01
CA LEU A 114 20.98 11.19 8.41
C LEU A 114 21.60 12.04 7.30
N GLN A 115 22.57 11.50 6.55
CA GLN A 115 23.14 12.18 5.38
C GLN A 115 22.06 12.53 4.35
N ARG A 116 21.16 11.59 4.04
CA ARG A 116 20.09 11.84 3.05
C ARG A 116 19.14 12.94 3.50
N VAL A 117 18.76 12.94 4.77
CA VAL A 117 17.86 13.95 5.36
C VAL A 117 18.56 15.32 5.45
N LYS A 118 19.87 15.36 5.75
CA LYS A 118 20.68 16.58 5.76
C LYS A 118 20.72 17.23 4.37
N GLU A 119 20.98 16.43 3.34
CA GLU A 119 21.05 16.91 1.95
C GLU A 119 19.72 17.47 1.44
N ASP A 120 18.60 16.89 1.85
CA ASP A 120 17.27 17.39 1.52
C ASP A 120 16.27 16.97 2.62
N PRO A 121 15.78 17.92 3.44
CA PRO A 121 14.90 17.62 4.58
C PRO A 121 13.51 17.13 4.15
N THR A 122 13.20 17.17 2.85
CA THR A 122 11.95 16.63 2.32
C THR A 122 12.02 15.13 2.01
N ARG A 123 13.21 14.51 2.13
CA ARG A 123 13.39 13.07 1.96
C ARG A 123 13.01 12.33 3.23
N VAL A 124 12.25 11.25 3.05
CA VAL A 124 11.98 10.27 4.09
C VAL A 124 12.68 8.99 3.70
N VAL A 125 13.56 8.52 4.57
CA VAL A 125 14.51 7.48 4.24
C VAL A 125 14.40 6.28 5.16
N CYS A 126 14.46 5.08 4.60
CA CYS A 126 14.39 3.83 5.34
C CYS A 126 15.61 2.94 5.08
N PRO A 127 15.99 2.10 6.05
CA PRO A 127 17.02 1.09 5.85
C PRO A 127 16.53 -0.03 4.94
N VAL A 128 17.46 -0.82 4.42
CA VAL A 128 17.14 -2.20 4.03
C VAL A 128 16.79 -2.97 5.30
N ILE A 129 15.60 -3.57 5.31
CA ILE A 129 15.10 -4.31 6.46
C ILE A 129 15.52 -5.77 6.30
N ASP A 130 16.55 -6.16 7.05
CA ASP A 130 17.00 -7.55 7.12
C ASP A 130 16.03 -8.38 7.99
N VAL A 131 16.08 -9.70 7.86
CA VAL A 131 15.17 -10.61 8.55
C VAL A 131 15.82 -11.15 9.82
N ILE A 132 15.18 -10.98 10.97
CA ILE A 132 15.49 -11.77 12.17
C ILE A 132 14.47 -12.89 12.25
N SER A 133 14.93 -14.14 12.14
CA SER A 133 14.07 -15.32 12.21
C SER A 133 13.27 -15.32 13.51
N MET A 134 11.95 -15.45 13.43
CA MET A 134 11.10 -15.53 14.63
C MET A 134 11.31 -16.81 15.43
N ASP A 135 11.81 -17.87 14.79
CA ASP A 135 11.98 -19.19 15.40
C ASP A 135 13.39 -19.36 15.98
N THR A 136 14.42 -18.89 15.27
CA THR A 136 15.83 -19.12 15.63
C THR A 136 16.57 -17.86 16.07
N PHE A 137 15.97 -16.68 15.91
CA PHE A 137 16.62 -15.38 16.08
C PHE A 137 17.88 -15.16 15.23
N GLN A 138 18.09 -15.98 14.20
CA GLN A 138 19.17 -15.76 13.24
C GLN A 138 18.92 -14.49 12.43
N TYR A 139 19.93 -13.63 12.35
CA TYR A 139 19.94 -12.45 11.49
C TYR A 139 20.31 -12.85 10.05
N ILE A 140 19.42 -12.60 9.11
CA ILE A 140 19.51 -13.00 7.70
C ILE A 140 19.42 -11.74 6.84
N GLY A 141 20.44 -11.49 6.02
CA GLY A 141 20.47 -10.33 5.13
C GLY A 141 19.37 -10.40 4.07
N ALA A 142 18.62 -9.31 3.90
CA ALA A 142 17.65 -9.16 2.82
C ALA A 142 18.35 -8.71 1.53
N SER A 143 17.68 -8.98 0.40
CA SER A 143 18.11 -8.48 -0.91
C SER A 143 18.04 -6.95 -0.93
N ALA A 144 19.09 -6.32 -1.47
CA ALA A 144 19.13 -4.88 -1.70
C ALA A 144 18.40 -4.44 -2.98
N ASP A 145 17.81 -5.38 -3.72
CA ASP A 145 17.07 -5.11 -4.96
C ASP A 145 15.55 -5.24 -4.77
N LEU A 146 15.09 -5.05 -3.54
CA LEU A 146 13.68 -4.96 -3.20
C LEU A 146 13.29 -3.52 -2.93
N ARG A 147 12.11 -3.13 -3.40
CA ARG A 147 11.40 -1.91 -3.00
C ARG A 147 10.01 -2.25 -2.49
N GLY A 148 9.41 -1.35 -1.73
CA GLY A 148 8.05 -1.53 -1.24
C GLY A 148 7.03 -1.19 -2.32
N GLY A 149 5.96 -1.97 -2.38
CA GLY A 149 4.83 -1.79 -3.30
C GLY A 149 3.53 -2.25 -2.66
N PHE A 150 2.45 -2.27 -3.45
CA PHE A 150 1.13 -2.73 -3.01
C PHE A 150 0.30 -3.19 -4.21
N ASP A 151 -0.68 -4.05 -3.96
CA ASP A 151 -1.74 -4.37 -4.91
C ASP A 151 -3.01 -3.60 -4.57
N TRP A 152 -4.05 -3.69 -5.40
CA TRP A 152 -5.31 -2.95 -5.17
C TRP A 152 -6.07 -3.38 -3.91
N ASN A 153 -5.67 -4.44 -3.20
CA ASN A 153 -6.16 -4.71 -1.85
C ASN A 153 -5.55 -3.79 -0.78
N LEU A 154 -4.61 -2.92 -1.18
CA LEU A 154 -3.85 -1.98 -0.35
C LEU A 154 -3.05 -2.65 0.77
N VAL A 155 -2.59 -3.88 0.53
CA VAL A 155 -1.65 -4.57 1.41
C VAL A 155 -0.23 -4.34 0.90
N PHE A 156 0.67 -3.99 1.82
CA PHE A 156 2.09 -3.82 1.50
C PHE A 156 2.71 -5.14 1.02
N LYS A 157 3.56 -5.06 -0.01
CA LYS A 157 4.39 -6.17 -0.48
C LYS A 157 5.79 -5.68 -0.84
N TRP A 158 6.73 -6.61 -0.85
CA TRP A 158 8.06 -6.39 -1.42
C TRP A 158 8.05 -6.77 -2.90
N GLU A 159 8.61 -5.91 -3.74
CA GLU A 159 8.76 -6.13 -5.17
C GLU A 159 10.22 -6.02 -5.58
N TYR A 160 10.64 -6.85 -6.53
CA TYR A 160 11.95 -6.69 -7.15
C TYR A 160 11.98 -5.43 -8.01
N LEU A 161 13.12 -4.75 -7.97
CA LEU A 161 13.42 -3.64 -8.87
C LEU A 161 13.29 -4.06 -10.34
N GLY A 162 12.84 -3.12 -11.17
CA GLY A 162 12.75 -3.31 -12.63
C GLY A 162 14.12 -3.64 -13.23
N HIS A 163 14.13 -4.24 -14.42
CA HIS A 163 15.39 -4.60 -15.09
C HIS A 163 16.30 -3.38 -15.29
N ALA A 164 15.75 -2.25 -15.74
CA ALA A 164 16.51 -1.01 -15.95
C ALA A 164 17.16 -0.48 -14.64
N GLU A 165 16.41 -0.46 -13.53
CA GLU A 165 16.91 -0.01 -12.23
C GLU A 165 18.02 -0.93 -11.72
N ARG A 166 17.85 -2.26 -11.82
CA ARG A 166 18.90 -3.22 -11.44
C ARG A 166 20.15 -3.06 -12.28
N SER A 167 20.01 -2.92 -13.60
CA SER A 167 21.13 -2.71 -14.52
C SER A 167 21.89 -1.41 -14.22
N ALA A 168 21.19 -0.31 -13.91
CA ALA A 168 21.82 0.95 -13.52
C ALA A 168 22.61 0.86 -12.20
N ARG A 169 22.22 -0.05 -11.31
CA ARG A 169 22.84 -0.28 -10.00
C ARG A 169 23.97 -1.31 -10.02
N LEU A 170 24.23 -1.99 -11.14
CA LEU A 170 25.31 -2.99 -11.23
C LEU A 170 26.69 -2.38 -10.92
N SER A 171 26.93 -1.14 -11.36
CA SER A 171 28.19 -0.44 -11.12
C SER A 171 28.30 0.13 -9.70
N ASP A 172 27.18 0.46 -9.07
CA ASP A 172 27.13 0.93 -7.69
C ASP A 172 25.84 0.48 -6.97
N PRO A 173 25.85 -0.70 -6.29
CA PRO A 173 24.71 -1.19 -5.54
C PRO A 173 24.41 -0.38 -4.27
N THR A 174 25.24 0.62 -3.93
CA THR A 174 25.05 1.50 -2.77
C THR A 174 24.17 2.71 -3.07
N GLN A 175 23.80 2.92 -4.34
CA GLN A 175 22.88 3.98 -4.72
C GLN A 175 21.55 3.85 -3.98
N VAL A 176 20.91 4.98 -3.71
CA VAL A 176 19.58 4.96 -3.07
C VAL A 176 18.53 4.44 -4.05
N ILE A 177 17.49 3.82 -3.51
CA ILE A 177 16.37 3.28 -4.28
C ILE A 177 15.14 4.14 -3.96
N ARG A 178 14.50 4.70 -4.97
CA ARG A 178 13.19 5.31 -4.78
C ARG A 178 12.15 4.21 -4.62
N THR A 179 11.26 4.37 -3.63
CA THR A 179 10.24 3.37 -3.34
C THR A 179 8.86 4.02 -3.37
N PRO A 180 7.85 3.43 -4.05
CA PRO A 180 6.50 3.98 -4.05
C PRO A 180 5.85 3.86 -2.67
N MET A 181 6.29 2.89 -1.87
CA MET A 181 5.77 2.67 -0.53
C MET A 181 6.85 2.23 0.45
N ILE A 182 6.72 2.61 1.72
CA ILE A 182 7.52 2.05 2.82
C ILE A 182 6.70 1.03 3.61
N ALA A 183 7.39 0.09 4.26
CA ALA A 183 6.75 -0.82 5.22
C ALA A 183 6.14 -0.06 6.42
N GLY A 184 6.70 1.11 6.76
CA GLY A 184 6.20 2.01 7.79
C GLY A 184 6.83 1.82 9.17
N GLY A 185 7.41 0.66 9.47
CA GLY A 185 8.06 0.35 10.75
C GLY A 185 9.30 1.21 11.06
N LEU A 186 10.18 1.34 10.07
CA LEU A 186 11.53 1.88 10.24
C LEU A 186 11.81 2.99 9.22
N PHE A 187 11.99 4.23 9.67
CA PHE A 187 12.38 5.35 8.80
C PHE A 187 12.94 6.55 9.58
N SER A 188 13.64 7.44 8.88
CA SER A 188 14.09 8.74 9.38
C SER A 188 13.56 9.89 8.54
N MET A 189 13.24 11.00 9.19
CA MET A 189 12.62 12.18 8.57
C MET A 189 12.91 13.45 9.38
N ASP A 190 13.03 14.61 8.71
CA ASP A 190 13.12 15.90 9.39
C ASP A 190 11.87 16.19 10.24
N ARG A 191 12.06 16.63 11.49
CA ARG A 191 10.97 16.84 12.46
C ARG A 191 10.02 17.96 12.06
N LYS A 192 10.56 19.06 11.50
CA LYS A 192 9.73 20.17 11.02
C LYS A 192 8.93 19.74 9.81
N TYR A 193 9.52 18.92 8.96
CA TYR A 193 8.86 18.37 7.79
C TYR A 193 7.74 17.38 8.15
N PHE A 194 7.98 16.49 9.13
CA PHE A 194 6.94 15.61 9.70
C PHE A 194 5.75 16.42 10.23
N SER A 195 6.03 17.52 10.94
CA SER A 195 4.99 18.42 11.46
C SER A 195 4.26 19.17 10.34
N LYS A 196 4.99 19.72 9.37
CA LYS A 196 4.45 20.45 8.21
C LYS A 196 3.49 19.59 7.39
N LEU A 197 3.82 18.31 7.21
CA LEU A 197 2.96 17.39 6.49
C LEU A 197 1.74 16.96 7.29
N GLY A 198 1.60 17.34 8.56
CA GLY A 198 0.45 16.97 9.39
C GLY A 198 0.61 15.61 10.06
N LYS A 199 1.83 15.24 10.48
CA LYS A 199 2.16 14.09 11.34
C LYS A 199 1.53 12.78 10.84
N TYR A 200 0.84 12.00 11.67
CA TYR A 200 -0.06 10.93 11.24
C TYR A 200 -1.52 11.36 11.41
N ASP A 201 -2.43 10.67 10.72
CA ASP A 201 -3.86 10.79 10.97
C ASP A 201 -4.22 10.20 12.36
N MET A 202 -4.57 11.09 13.29
CA MET A 202 -4.82 10.73 14.69
C MET A 202 -6.10 9.92 14.90
N LYS A 203 -6.99 9.86 13.89
CA LYS A 203 -8.22 9.06 13.92
C LYS A 203 -8.02 7.64 13.36
N MET A 204 -6.80 7.26 12.97
CA MET A 204 -6.46 5.86 12.69
C MET A 204 -6.23 5.07 13.98
N ASP A 205 -6.67 3.82 14.01
CA ASP A 205 -6.71 3.01 15.22
C ASP A 205 -5.71 1.85 15.21
N VAL A 206 -5.10 1.60 16.36
CA VAL A 206 -4.23 0.45 16.68
C VAL A 206 -3.06 0.24 15.72
N TRP A 207 -3.28 -0.35 14.54
CA TRP A 207 -2.23 -0.72 13.59
C TRP A 207 -2.81 -0.90 12.18
N GLY A 208 -2.00 -0.55 11.17
CA GLY A 208 -2.25 -0.85 9.76
C GLY A 208 -2.82 0.34 9.00
N GLY A 209 -2.40 0.48 7.73
CA GLY A 209 -2.85 1.53 6.81
C GLY A 209 -2.11 2.87 6.95
N GLU A 210 -1.36 3.09 8.04
CA GLU A 210 -0.59 4.31 8.25
C GLU A 210 0.60 4.43 7.30
N ASN A 211 1.18 3.29 6.92
CA ASN A 211 2.25 3.20 5.94
C ASN A 211 1.76 3.59 4.53
N LEU A 212 0.51 3.25 4.19
CA LEU A 212 -0.15 3.72 2.96
C LEU A 212 -0.33 5.23 2.98
N GLU A 213 -0.93 5.74 4.06
CA GLU A 213 -1.30 7.16 4.19
C GLU A 213 -0.08 8.08 4.12
N ILE A 214 0.98 7.74 4.85
CA ILE A 214 2.21 8.55 4.84
C ILE A 214 2.92 8.43 3.49
N SER A 215 2.89 7.26 2.83
CA SER A 215 3.52 7.07 1.52
C SER A 215 2.76 7.79 0.40
N PHE A 216 1.44 7.80 0.42
CA PHE A 216 0.66 8.54 -0.57
C PHE A 216 0.77 10.05 -0.37
N ARG A 217 1.00 10.52 0.86
CA ARG A 217 1.23 11.93 1.15
C ARG A 217 2.62 12.43 0.74
N LEU A 218 3.65 11.57 0.87
CA LEU A 218 5.06 11.86 0.57
C LEU A 218 5.46 11.38 -0.83
N GLN A 219 5.79 12.26 -1.78
CA GLN A 219 6.16 11.79 -3.13
C GLN A 219 7.33 12.61 -3.75
N PRO A 220 8.03 12.17 -4.82
CA PRO A 220 9.46 12.45 -5.08
C PRO A 220 9.84 13.56 -6.08
N LYS A 221 10.56 14.65 -5.70
CA LYS A 221 11.08 15.71 -6.65
C LYS A 221 11.72 15.07 -7.89
N LEU A 222 11.09 15.26 -9.07
CA LEU A 222 11.70 14.93 -10.35
C LEU A 222 12.81 15.95 -10.52
N THR A 223 14.02 15.53 -10.18
CA THR A 223 15.21 16.09 -10.81
C THR A 223 15.15 15.65 -12.27
N PRO A 224 15.22 16.57 -13.25
CA PRO A 224 15.29 16.17 -14.64
C PRO A 224 16.48 15.23 -14.86
N ILE A 225 16.24 14.14 -15.58
CA ILE A 225 17.31 13.29 -16.10
C ILE A 225 18.16 14.18 -17.01
N ILE A 226 19.38 14.50 -16.59
CA ILE A 226 20.35 15.15 -17.48
C ILE A 226 20.72 14.11 -18.55
N LYS A 227 19.95 14.06 -19.63
CA LYS A 227 20.53 13.69 -20.93
C LYS A 227 21.59 14.75 -21.18
N LYS A 228 22.87 14.40 -21.24
CA LYS A 228 23.87 15.30 -21.82
C LYS A 228 23.57 15.42 -23.32
N PRO A 229 23.35 16.61 -23.88
CA PRO A 229 23.62 16.85 -25.27
C PRO A 229 24.90 17.70 -25.37
N ASN A 230 25.70 17.39 -26.37
CA ASN A 230 26.77 18.28 -26.81
C ASN A 230 26.17 19.68 -27.15
N TYR A 231 26.88 20.72 -26.70
CA TYR A 231 26.93 22.10 -27.21
C TYR A 231 25.64 22.76 -27.75
N GLU A 232 25.09 23.74 -27.02
CA GLU A 232 25.26 25.19 -27.30
C GLU A 232 24.39 26.03 -26.34
N ILE A 233 24.92 27.20 -25.97
CA ILE A 233 24.33 28.14 -25.01
C ILE A 233 23.34 29.04 -25.74
N GLN A 234 22.10 29.12 -25.27
CA GLN A 234 21.29 30.31 -25.49
C GLN A 234 20.46 30.64 -24.25
N LEU A 235 20.70 31.84 -23.72
CA LEU A 235 20.01 32.41 -22.56
C LEU A 235 18.50 32.47 -22.81
N VAL A 236 17.73 31.88 -21.89
CA VAL A 236 16.34 32.28 -21.64
C VAL A 236 16.25 32.66 -20.16
N THR A 237 16.23 33.96 -19.91
CA THR A 237 15.91 34.59 -18.63
C THR A 237 14.41 34.50 -18.38
N GLU A 238 14.00 33.54 -17.54
CA GLU A 238 12.84 33.62 -16.63
C GLU A 238 12.79 32.34 -15.76
N ILE A 239 13.54 32.34 -14.66
CA ILE A 239 13.49 31.26 -13.67
C ILE A 239 12.25 31.47 -12.79
N SER A 240 11.12 30.90 -13.20
CA SER A 240 9.96 30.74 -12.32
C SER A 240 10.25 29.64 -11.30
N TYR A 241 10.59 30.04 -10.07
CA TYR A 241 10.77 29.17 -8.91
C TYR A 241 9.43 28.51 -8.48
N HIS A 242 8.99 27.47 -9.18
CA HIS A 242 7.90 26.61 -8.72
C HIS A 242 8.46 25.40 -7.96
N SER A 243 8.47 25.51 -6.63
CA SER A 243 8.81 24.44 -5.70
C SER A 243 7.76 23.33 -5.76
N ARG A 244 8.01 22.28 -6.56
CA ARG A 244 7.07 21.15 -6.77
C ARG A 244 7.40 20.01 -5.83
N VAL A 245 6.48 19.67 -4.93
CA VAL A 245 6.81 18.87 -3.74
C VAL A 245 6.12 17.46 -3.74
N TRP A 246 4.96 17.17 -4.35
CA TRP A 246 4.32 15.84 -4.65
C TRP A 246 3.69 14.94 -3.57
N GLN A 247 2.55 14.27 -3.85
CA GLN A 247 1.30 15.00 -3.92
C GLN A 247 1.53 16.37 -3.27
N CYS A 248 1.89 16.35 -1.99
CA CYS A 248 2.19 17.47 -1.12
C CYS A 248 3.69 17.81 -0.89
N GLY A 249 4.59 16.84 -1.02
CA GLY A 249 5.99 16.97 -0.66
C GLY A 249 6.89 15.72 -0.65
N GLY A 250 8.14 15.80 -1.14
CA GLY A 250 9.29 15.01 -0.65
C GLY A 250 9.95 14.01 -1.59
N SER A 251 10.36 12.87 -1.03
CA SER A 251 10.63 11.58 -1.69
C SER A 251 10.69 10.47 -0.63
N LEU A 252 10.44 9.22 -1.03
CA LEU A 252 10.70 8.03 -0.23
C LEU A 252 11.91 7.29 -0.80
N GLU A 253 12.90 7.01 0.04
CA GLU A 253 14.15 6.35 -0.37
C GLU A 253 14.50 5.18 0.55
N ILE A 254 14.83 4.02 -0.02
CA ILE A 254 15.54 2.95 0.68
C ILE A 254 17.03 3.21 0.50
N VAL A 255 17.79 3.18 1.60
CA VAL A 255 19.23 3.43 1.62
C VAL A 255 19.99 2.12 1.82
N PRO A 256 20.57 1.48 0.77
CA PRO A 256 21.12 0.13 0.89
C PRO A 256 22.26 -0.07 1.88
N CYS A 257 23.00 1.01 2.19
CA CYS A 257 24.06 1.00 3.19
C CYS A 257 23.56 1.12 4.63
N SER A 258 22.28 1.45 4.83
CA SER A 258 21.64 1.36 6.14
C SER A 258 20.90 0.03 6.24
N ARG A 259 21.21 -0.76 7.27
CA ARG A 259 20.70 -2.11 7.47
C ARG A 259 20.18 -2.25 8.89
N VAL A 260 18.94 -2.70 9.04
CA VAL A 260 18.33 -2.98 10.34
C VAL A 260 17.56 -4.27 10.23
N GLY A 261 17.85 -5.23 11.12
CA GLY A 261 17.12 -6.48 11.21
C GLY A 261 15.78 -6.27 11.90
N HIS A 262 14.74 -6.96 11.46
CA HIS A 262 13.41 -6.92 12.05
C HIS A 262 12.85 -8.34 12.25
N VAL A 263 12.22 -8.59 13.40
CA VAL A 263 11.54 -9.86 13.67
C VAL A 263 10.19 -9.90 12.95
N PHE A 264 10.14 -10.51 11.76
CA PHE A 264 8.90 -10.67 11.00
C PHE A 264 8.02 -11.77 11.62
N ARG A 265 6.79 -11.42 12.00
CA ARG A 265 5.82 -12.32 12.63
C ARG A 265 4.74 -12.74 11.63
N LYS A 266 4.28 -14.01 11.71
CA LYS A 266 3.17 -14.52 10.89
C LYS A 266 1.78 -14.07 11.36
N ARG A 267 1.65 -13.67 12.63
CA ARG A 267 0.39 -13.24 13.28
C ARG A 267 0.67 -12.10 14.26
N HIS A 268 -0.30 -11.23 14.46
CA HIS A 268 -0.23 -10.18 15.47
C HIS A 268 -0.51 -10.78 16.87
N PRO A 269 0.36 -10.57 17.88
CA PRO A 269 0.15 -11.11 19.22
C PRO A 269 -0.73 -10.22 20.12
N TYR A 270 -1.33 -9.16 19.57
CA TYR A 270 -2.09 -8.16 20.33
C TYR A 270 -3.55 -8.14 19.92
N THR A 271 -4.41 -7.67 20.82
CA THR A 271 -5.86 -7.59 20.59
C THR A 271 -6.21 -6.44 19.66
N PHE A 272 -7.36 -6.53 18.99
CA PHE A 272 -7.90 -5.45 18.16
C PHE A 272 -9.35 -5.22 18.59
N PRO A 273 -9.71 -4.06 19.17
CA PRO A 273 -11.10 -3.74 19.43
C PRO A 273 -11.89 -3.77 18.11
N GLY A 274 -12.89 -4.65 18.00
CA GLY A 274 -13.66 -4.85 16.75
C GLY A 274 -13.01 -5.79 15.72
N GLY A 275 -11.86 -6.40 16.02
CA GLY A 275 -11.17 -7.34 15.14
C GLY A 275 -10.18 -6.68 14.17
N SER A 276 -9.08 -7.38 13.85
CA SER A 276 -7.99 -6.83 13.04
C SER A 276 -8.42 -6.45 11.63
N GLY A 277 -9.30 -7.23 11.01
CA GLY A 277 -9.81 -6.94 9.66
C GLY A 277 -10.61 -5.64 9.59
N ALA A 278 -11.49 -5.39 10.57
CA ALA A 278 -12.31 -4.17 10.61
C ALA A 278 -11.45 -2.93 10.87
N VAL A 279 -10.50 -3.00 11.82
CA VAL A 279 -9.57 -1.90 12.10
C VAL A 279 -8.68 -1.60 10.90
N PHE A 280 -8.13 -2.64 10.26
CA PHE A 280 -7.31 -2.49 9.06
C PHE A 280 -8.13 -1.86 7.91
N ALA A 281 -9.35 -2.33 7.67
CA ALA A 281 -10.25 -1.78 6.66
C ALA A 281 -10.60 -0.31 6.96
N ARG A 282 -10.91 0.02 8.22
CA ARG A 282 -11.17 1.40 8.66
C ARG A 282 -10.00 2.32 8.31
N ASN A 283 -8.78 2.00 8.75
CA ASN A 283 -7.61 2.84 8.50
C ASN A 283 -7.29 2.94 7.00
N THR A 284 -7.37 1.82 6.29
CA THR A 284 -7.12 1.76 4.84
C THR A 284 -8.13 2.62 4.07
N ARG A 285 -9.41 2.62 4.47
CA ARG A 285 -10.42 3.52 3.92
C ARG A 285 -10.12 4.98 4.15
N ARG A 286 -9.70 5.36 5.36
CA ARG A 286 -9.30 6.74 5.64
C ARG A 286 -8.18 7.19 4.69
N ALA A 287 -7.20 6.32 4.41
CA ALA A 287 -6.16 6.60 3.44
C ALA A 287 -6.71 6.69 2.00
N ALA A 288 -7.53 5.72 1.57
CA ALA A 288 -8.08 5.67 0.22
C ALA A 288 -8.99 6.86 -0.10
N GLU A 289 -9.92 7.20 0.81
CA GLU A 289 -10.87 8.29 0.64
C GLU A 289 -10.20 9.66 0.54
N VAL A 290 -9.07 9.86 1.24
CA VAL A 290 -8.34 11.13 1.21
C VAL A 290 -7.41 11.21 0.01
N TRP A 291 -6.70 10.13 -0.33
CA TRP A 291 -5.51 10.20 -1.19
C TRP A 291 -5.66 9.58 -2.58
N MET A 292 -6.63 8.69 -2.80
CA MET A 292 -6.71 7.88 -4.03
C MET A 292 -7.65 8.41 -5.11
N ASP A 293 -8.34 9.53 -4.87
CA ASP A 293 -9.35 10.07 -5.80
C ASP A 293 -10.34 8.97 -6.23
N ASP A 294 -10.69 8.87 -7.52
CA ASP A 294 -11.59 7.84 -8.05
C ASP A 294 -10.97 6.42 -8.04
N TYR A 295 -9.65 6.29 -7.89
CA TYR A 295 -8.97 4.98 -7.86
C TYR A 295 -9.30 4.17 -6.60
N LYS A 296 -9.89 4.79 -5.58
CA LYS A 296 -10.42 4.07 -4.40
C LYS A 296 -11.46 3.01 -4.78
N GLU A 297 -12.17 3.16 -5.90
CA GLU A 297 -13.11 2.14 -6.37
C GLU A 297 -12.41 0.81 -6.75
N LEU A 298 -11.15 0.86 -7.20
CA LEU A 298 -10.37 -0.36 -7.45
C LEU A 298 -10.04 -1.08 -6.14
N TYR A 299 -9.78 -0.32 -5.07
CA TYR A 299 -9.65 -0.89 -3.74
C TYR A 299 -10.94 -1.54 -3.28
N TYR A 300 -12.08 -0.86 -3.45
CA TYR A 300 -13.35 -1.43 -3.04
C TYR A 300 -13.80 -2.62 -3.89
N ARG A 301 -13.40 -2.71 -5.17
CA ARG A 301 -13.59 -3.93 -5.97
C ARG A 301 -12.76 -5.10 -5.43
N SER A 302 -11.54 -4.82 -4.96
CA SER A 302 -10.67 -5.85 -4.37
C SER A 302 -11.09 -6.24 -2.96
N GLN A 303 -11.68 -5.32 -2.19
CA GLN A 303 -12.13 -5.51 -0.80
C GLN A 303 -13.56 -4.98 -0.61
N PRO A 304 -14.61 -5.66 -1.13
CA PRO A 304 -15.99 -5.14 -1.14
C PRO A 304 -16.55 -4.86 0.25
N LEU A 305 -16.19 -5.71 1.24
CA LEU A 305 -16.62 -5.55 2.63
C LEU A 305 -16.15 -4.24 3.25
N ALA A 306 -15.06 -3.64 2.75
CA ALA A 306 -14.59 -2.37 3.26
C ALA A 306 -15.66 -1.27 3.09
N LYS A 307 -16.47 -1.26 2.01
CA LYS A 307 -17.50 -0.22 1.79
C LYS A 307 -18.48 -0.06 2.96
N GLN A 308 -18.69 -1.12 3.74
CA GLN A 308 -19.61 -1.14 4.89
C GLN A 308 -18.96 -0.68 6.21
N VAL A 309 -17.63 -0.55 6.26
CA VAL A 309 -16.89 -0.20 7.48
C VAL A 309 -16.90 1.31 7.69
N ASP A 310 -17.49 1.80 8.77
CA ASP A 310 -17.39 3.21 9.14
C ASP A 310 -15.91 3.61 9.34
N TYR A 311 -15.51 4.70 8.68
CA TYR A 311 -14.17 5.25 8.76
C TYR A 311 -14.11 6.62 9.46
N GLY A 312 -15.25 7.14 9.90
CA GLY A 312 -15.37 8.42 10.60
C GLY A 312 -15.00 9.63 9.73
N ASP A 313 -15.01 10.81 10.35
CA ASP A 313 -14.73 12.07 9.67
C ASP A 313 -13.26 12.19 9.20
N ILE A 314 -13.07 12.65 7.96
CA ILE A 314 -11.78 12.85 7.28
C ILE A 314 -11.53 14.30 6.86
N SER A 315 -12.40 15.24 7.23
CA SER A 315 -12.38 16.64 6.74
C SER A 315 -11.01 17.30 6.96
N GLU A 316 -10.42 17.18 8.15
CA GLU A 316 -9.10 17.73 8.45
C GLU A 316 -7.98 17.22 7.52
N ARG A 317 -8.08 15.96 7.08
CA ARG A 317 -7.10 15.34 6.17
C ARG A 317 -7.30 15.81 4.73
N VAL A 318 -8.55 16.01 4.32
CA VAL A 318 -8.90 16.60 3.02
C VAL A 318 -8.44 18.07 2.95
N ASP A 319 -8.70 18.86 4.00
CA ASP A 319 -8.26 20.25 4.09
C ASP A 319 -6.73 20.37 4.06
N LEU A 320 -6.04 19.47 4.76
CA LEU A 320 -4.59 19.38 4.71
C LEU A 320 -4.07 19.10 3.30
N ARG A 321 -4.70 18.16 2.58
CA ARG A 321 -4.37 17.83 1.19
C ARG A 321 -4.56 19.04 0.28
N GLN A 322 -5.61 19.82 0.48
CA GLN A 322 -5.85 21.05 -0.27
C GLN A 322 -4.82 22.14 0.07
N LYS A 323 -4.55 22.37 1.36
CA LYS A 323 -3.61 23.37 1.87
C LYS A 323 -2.18 23.14 1.39
N LEU A 324 -1.78 21.88 1.22
CA LEU A 324 -0.45 21.52 0.72
C LEU A 324 -0.39 21.46 -0.82
N HIS A 325 -1.48 21.81 -1.51
CA HIS A 325 -1.60 21.81 -2.98
C HIS A 325 -1.19 20.48 -3.60
N CYS A 326 -1.77 19.42 -3.06
CA CYS A 326 -1.36 18.06 -3.35
C CYS A 326 -1.74 17.62 -4.79
N LYS A 327 -0.83 16.96 -5.52
CA LYS A 327 -1.11 16.36 -6.85
C LYS A 327 -2.22 15.29 -6.77
N PRO A 328 -2.91 14.96 -7.88
CA PRO A 328 -3.87 13.86 -7.91
C PRO A 328 -3.18 12.48 -7.86
N PHE A 329 -3.91 11.44 -7.46
CA PHE A 329 -3.42 10.07 -7.40
C PHE A 329 -3.05 9.49 -8.78
N ARG A 330 -3.73 9.95 -9.84
CA ARG A 330 -3.32 9.64 -11.22
C ARG A 330 -1.86 10.00 -11.48
N TRP A 331 -1.44 11.18 -11.01
CA TRP A 331 -0.07 11.63 -11.16
C TRP A 331 0.91 10.68 -10.45
N TYR A 332 0.56 10.21 -9.25
CA TYR A 332 1.33 9.22 -8.50
C TYR A 332 1.52 7.91 -9.27
N LEU A 333 0.45 7.37 -9.86
CA LEU A 333 0.51 6.16 -10.67
C LEU A 333 1.41 6.36 -11.89
N GLU A 334 1.31 7.50 -12.57
CA GLU A 334 2.09 7.74 -13.81
C GLU A 334 3.59 7.98 -13.55
N HIS A 335 3.97 8.49 -12.37
CA HIS A 335 5.34 9.01 -12.16
C HIS A 335 6.08 8.40 -10.97
N VAL A 336 5.38 7.79 -10.03
CA VAL A 336 5.97 7.19 -8.83
C VAL A 336 5.85 5.68 -8.85
N TYR A 337 4.71 5.17 -9.34
CA TYR A 337 4.46 3.73 -9.42
C TYR A 337 3.86 3.28 -10.77
N PRO A 338 4.54 3.56 -11.90
CA PRO A 338 4.02 3.23 -13.24
C PRO A 338 3.94 1.72 -13.51
N GLU A 339 4.65 0.91 -12.74
CA GLU A 339 4.63 -0.55 -12.87
C GLU A 339 3.38 -1.19 -12.25
N LEU A 340 2.67 -0.46 -11.36
CA LEU A 340 1.40 -0.94 -10.82
C LEU A 340 0.38 -1.04 -11.94
N GLN A 341 -0.02 -2.26 -12.27
CA GLN A 341 -1.05 -2.50 -13.27
C GLN A 341 -2.37 -1.90 -12.79
N VAL A 342 -2.85 -0.88 -13.50
CA VAL A 342 -4.12 -0.21 -13.22
C VAL A 342 -5.21 -0.88 -14.07
N PRO A 343 -6.15 -1.65 -13.48
CA PRO A 343 -7.31 -2.13 -14.21
C PRO A 343 -8.07 -0.95 -14.81
N ALA A 344 -8.60 -1.11 -16.03
CA ALA A 344 -9.39 -0.07 -16.67
C ALA A 344 -10.52 0.41 -15.71
N LEU A 345 -10.43 1.67 -15.28
CA LEU A 345 -11.47 2.32 -14.47
C LEU A 345 -12.77 2.52 -15.27
N LYS A 346 -12.65 2.55 -16.61
CA LYS A 346 -13.65 3.12 -17.53
C LYS A 346 -14.49 2.11 -18.32
N GLU A 347 -14.24 0.82 -18.25
CA GLU A 347 -15.18 -0.13 -18.85
C GLU A 347 -16.20 -0.48 -17.80
N ALA A 348 -17.36 0.17 -17.92
CA ALA A 348 -18.50 0.00 -17.05
C ALA A 348 -18.76 -1.50 -16.90
N SER A 349 -18.53 -2.00 -15.69
CA SER A 349 -19.12 -3.25 -15.28
C SER A 349 -20.62 -3.03 -15.13
N HIS A 350 -21.38 -3.90 -15.76
CA HIS A 350 -22.82 -3.86 -15.81
C HIS A 350 -23.40 -5.01 -15.02
N VAL A 351 -24.65 -4.82 -14.60
CA VAL A 351 -25.42 -5.89 -13.99
C VAL A 351 -26.41 -6.36 -15.06
N ILE A 352 -26.28 -7.63 -15.48
CA ILE A 352 -27.20 -8.21 -16.46
C ILE A 352 -28.45 -8.68 -15.70
N LYS A 353 -29.59 -8.02 -15.91
CA LYS A 353 -30.82 -8.25 -15.15
C LYS A 353 -31.92 -8.87 -15.99
N GLN A 354 -32.73 -9.67 -15.33
CA GLN A 354 -34.04 -10.11 -15.80
C GLN A 354 -35.06 -9.84 -14.68
N GLY A 355 -35.81 -8.74 -14.82
CA GLY A 355 -36.69 -8.22 -13.78
C GLY A 355 -35.90 -7.79 -12.53
N VAL A 356 -36.22 -8.38 -11.37
CA VAL A 356 -35.57 -8.12 -10.07
C VAL A 356 -34.39 -9.07 -9.78
N ARG A 357 -34.07 -9.96 -10.71
CA ARG A 357 -32.96 -10.93 -10.59
C ARG A 357 -31.85 -10.59 -11.57
N CYS A 358 -30.64 -10.96 -11.21
CA CYS A 358 -29.41 -10.61 -11.89
C CYS A 358 -28.61 -11.89 -12.17
N LEU A 359 -27.93 -11.90 -13.33
CA LEU A 359 -26.98 -12.95 -13.67
C LEU A 359 -25.91 -13.02 -12.59
N ASP A 360 -25.66 -14.20 -12.08
CA ASP A 360 -24.82 -14.44 -10.92
C ASP A 360 -23.95 -15.68 -11.16
N THR A 361 -22.68 -15.60 -10.78
CA THR A 361 -21.76 -16.75 -10.84
C THR A 361 -22.11 -17.84 -9.82
N MET A 362 -23.00 -17.56 -8.87
CA MET A 362 -23.33 -18.41 -7.72
C MET A 362 -22.10 -18.72 -6.85
N GLY A 363 -21.01 -17.96 -7.01
CA GLY A 363 -19.71 -18.23 -6.39
C GLY A 363 -18.93 -19.39 -7.03
N HIS A 364 -19.41 -19.90 -8.16
CA HIS A 364 -18.72 -20.97 -8.89
C HIS A 364 -17.48 -20.46 -9.64
N LEU A 365 -16.57 -21.38 -9.93
CA LEU A 365 -15.34 -21.15 -10.69
C LEU A 365 -15.45 -21.79 -12.08
N VAL A 366 -14.34 -22.22 -12.67
CA VAL A 366 -14.29 -22.91 -13.97
C VAL A 366 -15.21 -24.13 -13.98
N ASP A 367 -15.89 -24.36 -15.11
CA ASP A 367 -16.89 -25.40 -15.38
C ASP A 367 -18.17 -25.32 -14.54
N GLY A 368 -18.27 -24.33 -13.65
CA GLY A 368 -19.47 -24.07 -12.87
C GLY A 368 -20.56 -23.40 -13.70
N SER A 369 -21.82 -23.83 -13.49
CA SER A 369 -22.98 -23.23 -14.13
C SER A 369 -23.34 -21.87 -13.55
N LEU A 370 -23.97 -21.03 -14.36
CA LEU A 370 -24.47 -19.71 -13.97
C LEU A 370 -25.95 -19.80 -13.56
N GLY A 371 -26.39 -18.81 -12.76
CA GLY A 371 -27.78 -18.69 -12.31
C GLY A 371 -28.30 -17.26 -12.27
N LEU A 372 -29.58 -17.11 -11.90
CA LEU A 372 -30.19 -15.82 -11.57
C LEU A 372 -30.40 -15.69 -10.05
N TYR A 373 -29.87 -14.62 -9.46
CA TYR A 373 -30.01 -14.32 -8.03
C TYR A 373 -30.64 -12.93 -7.81
N PRO A 374 -31.35 -12.64 -6.70
CA PRO A 374 -31.82 -11.29 -6.41
C PRO A 374 -30.72 -10.22 -6.59
N CYS A 375 -31.04 -9.16 -7.32
CA CYS A 375 -30.10 -8.09 -7.62
C CYS A 375 -29.70 -7.34 -6.34
N HIS A 376 -28.42 -7.39 -5.97
CA HIS A 376 -27.93 -6.72 -4.75
C HIS A 376 -27.10 -5.46 -5.02
N TYR A 377 -26.70 -5.21 -6.27
CA TYR A 377 -26.01 -3.97 -6.69
C TYR A 377 -24.69 -3.65 -5.95
N THR A 378 -24.08 -4.65 -5.31
CA THR A 378 -22.81 -4.49 -4.58
C THR A 378 -21.59 -5.00 -5.37
N GLY A 379 -21.74 -5.32 -6.66
CA GLY A 379 -20.69 -5.92 -7.49
C GLY A 379 -20.53 -7.42 -7.19
N GLY A 380 -19.28 -7.91 -7.09
CA GLY A 380 -19.01 -9.32 -6.78
C GLY A 380 -19.54 -10.25 -7.87
N ASN A 381 -20.24 -11.31 -7.49
CA ASN A 381 -20.72 -12.35 -8.41
C ASN A 381 -21.73 -11.86 -9.48
N GLN A 382 -22.29 -10.65 -9.32
CA GLN A 382 -23.23 -10.03 -10.27
C GLN A 382 -22.58 -9.00 -11.19
N GLU A 383 -21.25 -8.89 -11.15
CA GLU A 383 -20.49 -7.93 -11.95
C GLU A 383 -20.04 -8.55 -13.27
N TRP A 384 -20.54 -8.01 -14.39
CA TRP A 384 -20.28 -8.52 -15.73
C TRP A 384 -19.73 -7.43 -16.65
N ARG A 385 -18.97 -7.84 -17.66
CA ARG A 385 -18.49 -6.97 -18.74
C ARG A 385 -18.80 -7.60 -20.08
N PHE A 386 -19.21 -6.78 -21.04
CA PHE A 386 -19.38 -7.22 -22.41
C PHE A 386 -18.28 -6.59 -23.26
N GLU A 387 -17.27 -7.38 -23.65
CA GLU A 387 -16.05 -6.87 -24.32
C GLU A 387 -15.65 -7.82 -25.46
N ASN A 388 -15.48 -7.29 -26.68
CA ASN A 388 -15.06 -8.06 -27.86
C ASN A 388 -15.89 -9.34 -28.11
N GLY A 389 -17.19 -9.31 -27.79
CA GLY A 389 -18.09 -10.46 -27.90
C GLY A 389 -18.08 -11.40 -26.70
N LEU A 390 -17.23 -11.20 -25.70
CA LEU A 390 -17.17 -12.01 -24.49
C LEU A 390 -18.05 -11.41 -23.40
N ILE A 391 -18.78 -12.27 -22.66
CA ILE A 391 -19.45 -11.91 -21.40
C ILE A 391 -18.53 -12.34 -20.26
N ARG A 392 -17.85 -11.36 -19.65
CA ARG A 392 -16.70 -11.58 -18.76
C ARG A 392 -17.02 -11.25 -17.31
N HIS A 393 -16.55 -12.13 -16.42
CA HIS A 393 -16.48 -11.93 -14.98
C HIS A 393 -15.03 -12.15 -14.50
N HIS A 394 -14.34 -11.07 -14.15
CA HIS A 394 -12.90 -11.06 -13.81
C HIS A 394 -11.98 -11.69 -14.85
N ARG A 395 -11.61 -12.97 -14.71
CA ARG A 395 -10.75 -13.76 -15.63
C ARG A 395 -11.52 -14.87 -16.35
N LEU A 396 -12.80 -15.02 -16.02
CA LEU A 396 -13.68 -16.05 -16.56
C LEU A 396 -14.69 -15.42 -17.52
N CYS A 397 -15.13 -16.20 -18.49
CA CYS A 397 -16.11 -15.81 -19.50
C CYS A 397 -17.23 -16.84 -19.56
N VAL A 398 -18.44 -16.40 -19.91
CA VAL A 398 -19.56 -17.30 -20.19
C VAL A 398 -19.23 -18.09 -21.45
N SER A 399 -19.21 -19.41 -21.33
CA SER A 399 -18.99 -20.37 -22.40
C SER A 399 -20.10 -21.42 -22.43
N LEU A 400 -20.16 -22.21 -23.49
CA LEU A 400 -20.96 -23.43 -23.54
C LEU A 400 -20.15 -24.61 -23.01
N SER A 401 -20.78 -25.46 -22.19
CA SER A 401 -20.14 -26.66 -21.64
C SER A 401 -19.60 -27.56 -22.75
N SER A 402 -18.40 -28.11 -22.53
CA SER A 402 -17.79 -29.05 -23.47
C SER A 402 -18.54 -30.39 -23.54
N GLU A 403 -19.31 -30.73 -22.50
CA GLU A 403 -20.06 -31.99 -22.40
C GLU A 403 -21.31 -32.00 -23.28
N ASP A 404 -22.15 -30.97 -23.17
CA ASP A 404 -23.46 -30.92 -23.85
C ASP A 404 -23.58 -29.83 -24.92
N ARG A 405 -22.65 -28.85 -24.94
CA ARG A 405 -22.67 -27.65 -25.79
C ARG A 405 -23.97 -26.84 -25.72
N VAL A 406 -24.71 -26.96 -24.62
CA VAL A 406 -26.01 -26.32 -24.40
C VAL A 406 -26.01 -25.54 -23.10
N THR A 407 -25.42 -26.07 -22.04
CA THR A 407 -25.39 -25.42 -20.73
C THR A 407 -24.35 -24.31 -20.69
N ALA A 408 -24.72 -23.14 -20.16
CA ALA A 408 -23.81 -22.03 -19.96
C ALA A 408 -22.98 -22.22 -18.68
N VAL A 409 -21.66 -22.19 -18.83
CA VAL A 409 -20.68 -22.39 -17.76
C VAL A 409 -19.63 -21.28 -17.76
N LEU A 410 -18.87 -21.15 -16.69
CA LEU A 410 -17.70 -20.28 -16.62
C LEU A 410 -16.45 -20.98 -17.14
N ALA A 411 -15.76 -20.38 -18.10
CA ALA A 411 -14.50 -20.88 -18.62
C ALA A 411 -13.42 -19.80 -18.58
N ALA A 412 -12.15 -20.17 -18.74
CA ALA A 412 -11.09 -19.19 -18.96
C ALA A 412 -11.37 -18.42 -20.27
N CYS A 413 -11.27 -17.09 -20.22
CA CYS A 413 -11.58 -16.26 -21.38
C CYS A 413 -10.62 -16.51 -22.55
N ASP A 414 -11.16 -16.95 -23.67
CA ASP A 414 -10.45 -17.13 -24.93
C ASP A 414 -11.26 -16.50 -26.07
N PRO A 415 -10.82 -15.36 -26.65
CA PRO A 415 -11.53 -14.71 -27.75
C PRO A 415 -11.49 -15.50 -29.07
N THR A 416 -10.72 -16.59 -29.13
CA THR A 416 -10.67 -17.50 -30.29
C THR A 416 -11.60 -18.70 -30.13
N ASP A 417 -12.16 -18.91 -28.93
CA ASP A 417 -13.12 -19.98 -28.64
C ASP A 417 -14.53 -19.54 -29.03
N ASP A 418 -15.06 -20.17 -30.06
CA ASP A 418 -16.39 -19.90 -30.60
C ASP A 418 -17.53 -20.09 -29.59
N ALA A 419 -17.35 -20.95 -28.59
CA ALA A 419 -18.34 -21.19 -27.54
C ALA A 419 -18.51 -20.00 -26.58
N GLN A 420 -17.58 -19.03 -26.63
CA GLN A 420 -17.56 -17.87 -25.74
C GLN A 420 -18.04 -16.58 -26.42
N ILE A 421 -18.38 -16.63 -27.70
CA ILE A 421 -18.67 -15.43 -28.47
C ILE A 421 -20.18 -15.18 -28.50
N TRP A 422 -20.57 -14.06 -27.92
CA TRP A 422 -21.95 -13.60 -27.77
C TRP A 422 -22.16 -12.27 -28.49
N ARG A 423 -23.42 -11.95 -28.79
CA ARG A 423 -23.86 -10.67 -29.36
C ARG A 423 -25.10 -10.20 -28.62
N ARG A 424 -25.18 -8.90 -28.37
CA ARG A 424 -26.39 -8.25 -27.88
C ARG A 424 -27.27 -7.89 -29.07
N GLN A 425 -28.50 -8.37 -29.08
CA GLN A 425 -29.51 -8.03 -30.09
C GLN A 425 -30.77 -7.57 -29.36
N GLY A 426 -30.92 -6.26 -29.16
CA GLY A 426 -31.98 -5.71 -28.32
C GLY A 426 -31.87 -6.22 -26.88
N PRO A 427 -32.96 -6.81 -26.30
CA PRO A 427 -32.93 -7.43 -24.98
C PRO A 427 -32.31 -8.84 -24.98
N LEU A 428 -32.03 -9.44 -26.14
CA LEU A 428 -31.52 -10.80 -26.25
C LEU A 428 -29.99 -10.86 -26.14
N ILE A 429 -29.50 -11.93 -25.52
CA ILE A 429 -28.10 -12.34 -25.55
C ILE A 429 -28.01 -13.55 -26.48
N ARG A 430 -27.51 -13.34 -27.70
CA ARG A 430 -27.45 -14.34 -28.75
C ARG A 430 -26.03 -14.90 -28.90
N HIS A 431 -25.91 -16.21 -29.14
CA HIS A 431 -24.62 -16.80 -29.49
C HIS A 431 -24.18 -16.35 -30.89
N ALA A 432 -22.90 -16.03 -31.09
CA ALA A 432 -22.46 -15.38 -32.33
C ALA A 432 -22.47 -16.30 -33.57
N LYS A 433 -22.35 -17.62 -33.37
CA LYS A 433 -22.37 -18.63 -34.44
C LYS A 433 -23.61 -19.51 -34.48
N LEU A 434 -24.38 -19.54 -33.40
CA LEU A 434 -25.57 -20.39 -33.30
C LEU A 434 -26.80 -19.50 -33.37
N ASP A 435 -27.88 -20.01 -33.97
CA ASP A 435 -29.18 -19.33 -33.96
C ASP A 435 -29.93 -19.57 -32.65
N ALA A 436 -29.23 -19.33 -31.54
CA ALA A 436 -29.68 -19.62 -30.19
C ALA A 436 -29.34 -18.48 -29.24
N CYS A 437 -30.21 -18.28 -28.26
CA CYS A 437 -30.15 -17.21 -27.27
C CYS A 437 -30.07 -17.80 -25.86
N LEU A 438 -29.44 -17.05 -24.97
CA LEU A 438 -29.33 -17.41 -23.56
C LEU A 438 -30.72 -17.40 -22.91
N ASP A 439 -31.05 -18.48 -22.22
CA ASP A 439 -32.35 -18.69 -21.59
C ASP A 439 -32.17 -19.09 -20.12
N THR A 440 -33.14 -18.67 -19.31
CA THR A 440 -33.14 -18.80 -17.84
C THR A 440 -34.35 -19.59 -17.35
N ALA A 441 -35.10 -20.25 -18.24
CA ALA A 441 -36.22 -21.10 -17.88
C ALA A 441 -35.84 -22.35 -17.05
N ARG A 442 -34.54 -22.66 -16.95
CA ARG A 442 -33.97 -23.75 -16.14
C ARG A 442 -33.08 -23.17 -15.02
N PRO A 443 -32.84 -23.92 -13.92
CA PRO A 443 -31.98 -23.46 -12.84
C PRO A 443 -30.55 -23.07 -13.27
N ALA A 444 -29.96 -23.88 -14.16
CA ALA A 444 -28.73 -23.54 -14.86
C ALA A 444 -29.07 -22.85 -16.18
N LEU A 445 -28.39 -21.76 -16.48
CA LEU A 445 -28.56 -21.07 -17.76
C LEU A 445 -28.12 -21.96 -18.92
N TYR A 446 -28.80 -21.83 -20.05
CA TYR A 446 -28.57 -22.65 -21.23
C TYR A 446 -28.91 -21.85 -22.49
N ILE A 447 -28.56 -22.37 -23.67
CA ILE A 447 -29.00 -21.79 -24.94
C ILE A 447 -30.24 -22.51 -25.49
N GLU A 448 -31.16 -21.73 -26.05
CA GLU A 448 -32.39 -22.19 -26.69
C GLU A 448 -32.64 -21.40 -27.98
N GLN A 449 -33.53 -21.88 -28.85
CA GLN A 449 -33.96 -21.10 -30.02
C GLN A 449 -34.38 -19.68 -29.61
N CYS A 450 -33.87 -18.66 -30.32
CA CYS A 450 -34.16 -17.26 -30.02
C CYS A 450 -35.65 -16.93 -30.23
N ASP A 451 -36.26 -16.33 -29.22
CA ASP A 451 -37.66 -15.87 -29.23
C ASP A 451 -37.75 -14.50 -28.53
N GLU A 452 -38.06 -13.46 -29.29
CA GLU A 452 -38.12 -12.08 -28.81
C GLU A 452 -39.27 -11.85 -27.81
N ASP A 453 -40.33 -12.65 -27.89
CA ASP A 453 -41.50 -12.54 -27.02
C ASP A 453 -41.32 -13.31 -25.70
N LYS A 454 -40.28 -14.15 -25.61
CA LYS A 454 -40.05 -15.01 -24.45
C LYS A 454 -39.38 -14.25 -23.29
N PRO A 455 -40.06 -14.04 -22.15
CA PRO A 455 -39.52 -13.22 -21.06
C PRO A 455 -38.23 -13.78 -20.44
N SER A 456 -38.03 -15.11 -20.47
CA SER A 456 -36.84 -15.77 -19.93
C SER A 456 -35.57 -15.55 -20.77
N GLN A 457 -35.69 -14.99 -21.97
CA GLN A 457 -34.57 -14.59 -22.84
C GLN A 457 -34.34 -13.08 -22.87
N GLN A 458 -35.19 -12.29 -22.19
CA GLN A 458 -35.07 -10.83 -22.16
C GLN A 458 -34.16 -10.39 -21.00
N PHE A 459 -33.12 -9.63 -21.33
CA PHE A 459 -32.14 -9.08 -20.39
C PHE A 459 -32.02 -7.56 -20.53
N SER A 460 -31.68 -6.91 -19.43
CA SER A 460 -31.32 -5.49 -19.33
C SER A 460 -29.91 -5.35 -18.76
N PHE A 461 -29.20 -4.28 -19.11
CA PHE A 461 -27.77 -4.10 -18.83
C PHE A 461 -27.50 -2.81 -18.05
#